data_AF-H6R7V8-F1
#
_entry.id   AF-H6R7V8-F1
#
_cell.length_a   1.000
_cell.length_b   1.000
_cell.length_c   1.000
_cell.angle_alpha   90.00
_cell.angle_beta   90.00
_cell.angle_gamma   90.00
#
_symmetry.space_group_name_H-M   'P 1'
#
loop_
_entity.id
_entity.type
_entity.pdbx_description
1 polymer ?
#
loop_
_entity_poly.entity_id
_entity_poly.type
_entity_poly.pdbx_seq_one_letter_code
_entity_poly.pdbx_strand_id
1 'polypeptide(L)'
;MGPGPLVQDDIFPDGTPTGPDRHWSAPHVANPPTYAGETSTPVHFLEVTKNGEVVGFLWASPTEQAAGYLPLRYAGLEGINGRGLWLIRLSRCFAERRHPVDAIRYCRSFPYDEYSGWIEPDAPEGIAPSLAELREAANE
;
A
#
# COMPACT_ATOMS: atom_id res chain seq x y z
N MET A 1 52.80 -41.95 13.41
CA MET A 1 52.84 -42.05 11.93
C MET A 1 51.41 -41.92 11.44
N GLY A 2 50.93 -40.83 10.86
CA GLY A 2 51.55 -39.56 10.48
C GLY A 2 50.46 -38.47 10.34
N PRO A 3 50.84 -37.20 10.21
CA PRO A 3 49.92 -36.07 10.13
C PRO A 3 49.27 -36.01 8.74
N GLY A 4 47.95 -35.83 8.69
CA GLY A 4 47.18 -35.48 7.48
C GLY A 4 46.91 -33.97 7.44
N PRO A 5 46.84 -33.35 6.26
CA PRO A 5 47.43 -32.03 6.03
C PRO A 5 46.62 -30.87 6.61
N LEU A 6 47.37 -29.84 7.01
CA LEU A 6 46.90 -28.48 7.24
C LEU A 6 46.16 -28.01 5.98
N VAL A 7 44.88 -27.63 6.10
CA VAL A 7 44.21 -26.81 5.08
C VAL A 7 44.92 -25.47 5.09
N GLN A 8 45.84 -25.32 4.14
CA GLN A 8 46.41 -24.06 3.70
C GLN A 8 45.56 -23.59 2.50
N ASP A 9 45.25 -22.29 2.53
CA ASP A 9 44.78 -21.44 1.44
C ASP A 9 43.25 -21.35 1.24
N ASP A 10 42.66 -20.43 2.01
CA ASP A 10 41.31 -19.83 1.87
C ASP A 10 41.20 -18.95 0.60
N ILE A 11 41.61 -19.46 -0.58
CA ILE A 11 41.53 -18.71 -1.85
C ILE A 11 41.24 -19.68 -3.00
N PHE A 12 40.18 -19.42 -3.77
CA PHE A 12 39.92 -20.13 -5.03
C PHE A 12 41.01 -19.80 -6.08
N PRO A 13 41.30 -20.69 -7.05
CA PRO A 13 42.35 -20.47 -8.07
C PRO A 13 42.12 -19.24 -8.97
N ASP A 14 40.98 -18.56 -8.86
CA ASP A 14 40.65 -17.30 -9.55
C ASP A 14 40.86 -16.04 -8.68
N GLY A 15 41.34 -16.19 -7.44
CA GLY A 15 41.61 -15.09 -6.50
C GLY A 15 40.42 -14.68 -5.62
N THR A 16 39.31 -15.43 -5.64
CA THR A 16 38.15 -15.13 -4.79
C THR A 16 38.38 -15.58 -3.33
N PRO A 17 38.26 -14.69 -2.32
CA PRO A 17 38.32 -15.08 -0.91
C PRO A 17 37.09 -15.90 -0.49
N THR A 18 37.28 -16.93 0.35
CA THR A 18 36.22 -17.81 0.89
C THR A 18 35.55 -17.28 2.16
N GLY A 19 35.80 -16.03 2.54
CA GLY A 19 35.29 -15.41 3.76
C GLY A 19 33.81 -15.00 3.71
N PRO A 20 33.11 -14.93 4.86
CA PRO A 20 31.72 -14.48 4.96
C PRO A 20 31.61 -12.94 5.00
N ASP A 21 32.31 -12.21 4.12
CA ASP A 21 32.30 -10.74 4.07
C ASP A 21 31.34 -10.18 3.02
N ARG A 22 30.40 -10.99 2.49
CA ARG A 22 29.28 -10.45 1.73
C ARG A 22 28.31 -9.74 2.67
N HIS A 23 28.59 -8.47 2.92
CA HIS A 23 27.66 -7.52 3.52
C HIS A 23 26.42 -7.41 2.61
N TRP A 24 25.45 -8.30 2.78
CA TRP A 24 24.11 -7.99 2.29
C TRP A 24 23.60 -6.85 3.17
N SER A 25 23.73 -5.61 2.69
CA SER A 25 22.99 -4.50 3.30
C SER A 25 21.53 -4.94 3.31
N ALA A 26 20.89 -4.89 4.48
CA ALA A 26 19.49 -5.27 4.61
C ALA A 26 18.69 -4.60 3.49
N PRO A 27 17.80 -5.32 2.80
CA PRO A 27 17.08 -4.74 1.67
C PRO A 27 16.27 -3.55 2.20
N HIS A 28 16.58 -2.36 1.68
CA HIS A 28 15.81 -1.16 2.02
C HIS A 28 14.51 -1.19 1.22
N VAL A 29 13.39 -1.38 1.91
CA VAL A 29 12.06 -1.21 1.33
C VAL A 29 11.80 0.30 1.23
N ALA A 30 12.00 0.87 0.04
CA ALA A 30 11.56 2.23 -0.23
C ALA A 30 10.07 2.20 -0.60
N ASN A 31 9.21 2.69 0.28
CA ASN A 31 7.83 2.94 -0.09
C ASN A 31 7.79 4.05 -1.13
N PRO A 32 7.03 3.91 -2.23
CA PRO A 32 6.86 5.00 -3.17
C PRO A 32 6.27 6.21 -2.44
N PRO A 33 6.69 7.44 -2.77
CA PRO A 33 6.12 8.63 -2.18
C PRO A 33 4.62 8.67 -2.48
N THR A 34 3.83 9.01 -1.47
CA THR A 34 2.36 9.05 -1.53
C THR A 34 1.83 10.17 -0.63
N TYR A 35 0.52 10.39 -0.67
CA TYR A 35 -0.20 11.32 0.21
C TYR A 35 0.03 11.00 1.69
N ALA A 36 -0.22 11.98 2.57
CA ALA A 36 -0.23 11.73 4.00
C ALA A 36 -1.24 10.63 4.35
N GLY A 37 -0.86 9.72 5.25
CA GLY A 37 -1.68 8.57 5.63
C GLY A 37 -2.71 8.86 6.73
N GLU A 38 -2.64 10.03 7.36
CA GLU A 38 -3.48 10.44 8.47
C GLU A 38 -3.96 11.87 8.24
N THR A 39 -5.13 12.20 8.79
CA THR A 39 -5.66 13.57 8.77
C THR A 39 -6.68 13.80 9.88
N SER A 40 -6.70 15.03 10.40
CA SER A 40 -7.72 15.49 11.36
C SER A 40 -8.82 16.32 10.70
N THR A 41 -8.72 16.53 9.39
CA THR A 41 -9.64 17.37 8.60
C THR A 41 -10.66 16.53 7.85
N PRO A 42 -11.76 17.13 7.36
CA PRO A 42 -12.78 16.40 6.61
C PRO A 42 -12.21 15.58 5.45
N VAL A 43 -12.75 14.38 5.27
CA VAL A 43 -12.35 13.44 4.22
C VAL A 43 -13.51 13.17 3.28
N HIS A 44 -13.21 13.18 1.98
CA HIS A 44 -14.07 12.64 0.95
C HIS A 44 -13.79 11.14 0.83
N PHE A 45 -14.81 10.33 0.58
CA PHE A 45 -14.61 8.88 0.43
C PHE A 45 -15.53 8.26 -0.62
N LEU A 46 -15.07 7.13 -1.15
CA LEU A 46 -15.77 6.27 -2.09
C LEU A 46 -15.77 4.83 -1.59
N GLU A 47 -16.90 4.18 -1.73
CA GLU A 47 -17.06 2.76 -1.42
C GLU A 47 -16.31 1.91 -2.44
N VAL A 48 -15.52 0.97 -1.95
CA VAL A 48 -14.87 -0.06 -2.76
C VAL A 48 -15.67 -1.33 -2.57
N THR A 49 -16.18 -1.87 -3.68
CA THR A 49 -16.99 -3.08 -3.71
C THR A 49 -16.22 -4.23 -4.33
N LYS A 50 -16.40 -5.43 -3.78
CA LYS A 50 -15.85 -6.68 -4.30
C LYS A 50 -16.91 -7.77 -4.16
N ASN A 51 -17.14 -8.52 -5.24
CA ASN A 51 -18.17 -9.58 -5.27
C ASN A 51 -19.57 -9.13 -4.80
N GLY A 52 -19.92 -7.85 -5.01
CA GLY A 52 -21.20 -7.28 -4.60
C GLY A 52 -21.29 -6.80 -3.15
N GLU A 53 -20.20 -6.87 -2.38
CA GLU A 53 -20.12 -6.38 -1.00
C GLU A 53 -19.14 -5.22 -0.90
N VAL A 54 -19.47 -4.22 -0.07
CA VAL A 54 -18.51 -3.15 0.23
C VAL A 54 -17.42 -3.73 1.13
N VAL A 55 -16.16 -3.54 0.74
CA VAL A 55 -15.00 -4.11 1.44
C VAL A 55 -14.09 -3.06 2.06
N GLY A 56 -14.26 -1.79 1.68
CA GLY A 56 -13.47 -0.69 2.18
C GLY A 56 -13.91 0.67 1.64
N PHE A 57 -13.25 1.70 2.13
CA PHE A 57 -13.35 3.06 1.62
C PHE A 57 -12.01 3.51 1.05
N LEU A 58 -12.04 4.07 -0.15
CA LEU A 58 -10.95 4.90 -0.67
C LEU A 58 -11.23 6.35 -0.27
N TRP A 59 -10.32 6.99 0.45
CA TRP A 59 -10.58 8.30 1.06
C TRP A 59 -9.47 9.31 0.77
N ALA A 60 -9.81 10.60 0.85
CA ALA A 60 -8.91 11.72 0.65
C ALA A 60 -9.32 12.96 1.46
N SER A 61 -8.35 13.67 2.04
CA SER A 61 -8.54 15.04 2.55
C SER A 61 -7.95 16.07 1.58
N PRO A 62 -8.72 17.10 1.19
CA PRO A 62 -8.20 18.21 0.39
C PRO A 62 -7.26 19.14 1.17
N THR A 63 -7.44 19.23 2.49
CA THR A 63 -6.79 20.24 3.33
C THR A 63 -5.36 19.85 3.68
N GLU A 64 -5.14 18.60 4.07
CA GLU A 64 -3.84 18.12 4.58
C GLU A 64 -3.08 17.26 3.56
N GLN A 65 -3.52 17.23 2.29
CA GLN A 65 -2.91 16.42 1.23
C GLN A 65 -2.78 14.94 1.63
N ALA A 66 -3.85 14.41 2.25
CA ALA A 66 -3.91 13.05 2.77
C ALA A 66 -4.83 12.17 1.92
N ALA A 67 -4.49 10.90 1.76
CA ALA A 67 -5.35 9.93 1.10
C ALA A 67 -4.93 8.51 1.48
N GLY A 68 -5.88 7.58 1.46
CA GLY A 68 -5.61 6.21 1.83
C GLY A 68 -6.75 5.26 1.52
N TYR A 69 -6.60 4.05 2.02
CA TYR A 69 -7.58 2.99 1.94
C TYR A 69 -7.88 2.44 3.33
N LEU A 70 -9.16 2.36 3.66
CA LEU A 70 -9.66 1.92 4.95
C LEU A 70 -10.55 0.67 4.74
N PRO A 71 -10.10 -0.54 5.12
CA PRO A 71 -10.91 -1.74 5.05
C PRO A 71 -12.07 -1.67 6.05
N LEU A 72 -13.19 -2.30 5.70
CA LEU A 72 -14.29 -2.50 6.64
C LEU A 72 -14.00 -3.71 7.52
N ARG A 73 -14.19 -3.60 8.84
CA ARG A 73 -13.91 -4.72 9.77
C ARG A 73 -14.65 -6.00 9.39
N TYR A 74 -15.92 -5.90 8.99
CA TYR A 74 -16.73 -7.07 8.64
C TYR A 74 -16.25 -7.77 7.36
N ALA A 75 -15.58 -7.06 6.45
CA ALA A 75 -15.08 -7.62 5.20
C ALA A 75 -13.81 -8.47 5.40
N GLY A 76 -13.19 -8.42 6.58
CA GLY A 76 -12.07 -9.26 6.97
C GLY A 76 -10.94 -9.27 5.92
N LEU A 77 -10.53 -10.47 5.50
CA LEU A 77 -9.43 -10.63 4.53
C LEU A 77 -9.77 -10.05 3.15
N GLU A 78 -11.04 -10.04 2.74
CA GLU A 78 -11.44 -9.48 1.43
C GLU A 78 -11.17 -7.97 1.38
N GLY A 79 -11.43 -7.25 2.48
CA GLY A 79 -11.09 -5.83 2.62
C GLY A 79 -9.59 -5.58 2.69
N ILE A 80 -8.82 -6.48 3.30
CA ILE A 80 -7.36 -6.31 3.49
C ILE A 80 -6.59 -6.61 2.19
N ASN A 81 -6.94 -7.67 1.47
CA ASN A 81 -6.21 -8.15 0.29
C ASN A 81 -6.13 -7.10 -0.82
N GLY A 82 -7.18 -6.27 -0.97
CA GLY A 82 -7.24 -5.21 -1.97
C GLY A 82 -6.42 -3.95 -1.65
N ARG A 83 -6.03 -3.74 -0.37
CA ARG A 83 -5.43 -2.49 0.11
C ARG A 83 -4.19 -2.09 -0.68
N GLY A 84 -3.29 -3.03 -0.94
CA GLY A 84 -2.01 -2.75 -1.59
C GLY A 84 -2.16 -2.13 -2.98
N LEU A 85 -3.08 -2.66 -3.80
CA LEU A 85 -3.32 -2.14 -5.15
C LEU A 85 -3.93 -0.74 -5.13
N TRP A 86 -4.86 -0.46 -4.20
CA TRP A 86 -5.40 0.90 -4.04
C TRP A 86 -4.33 1.91 -3.61
N LEU A 87 -3.45 1.53 -2.67
CA LEU A 87 -2.34 2.39 -2.26
C LEU A 87 -1.34 2.65 -3.39
N ILE A 88 -1.08 1.65 -4.26
CA ILE A 88 -0.25 1.84 -5.46
C ILE A 88 -0.91 2.81 -6.45
N ARG A 89 -2.23 2.70 -6.68
CA ARG A 89 -2.99 3.63 -7.54
C ARG A 89 -2.92 5.08 -7.00
N LEU A 90 -3.06 5.26 -5.69
CA LEU A 90 -2.88 6.56 -5.03
C LEU A 90 -1.45 7.07 -5.17
N SER A 91 -0.44 6.21 -4.97
CA SER A 91 0.98 6.59 -5.13
C SER A 91 1.29 7.06 -6.55
N ARG A 92 0.69 6.44 -7.58
CA ARG A 92 0.80 6.91 -8.98
C ARG A 92 0.15 8.28 -9.17
N CYS A 93 -1.04 8.50 -8.62
CA CYS A 93 -1.69 9.81 -8.66
C CYS A 93 -0.84 10.88 -7.96
N PHE A 94 -0.22 10.54 -6.83
CA PHE A 94 0.69 11.44 -6.11
C PHE A 94 1.92 11.79 -6.96
N ALA A 95 2.54 10.79 -7.62
CA ALA A 95 3.67 11.01 -8.51
C ALA A 95 3.32 11.94 -9.70
N GLU A 96 2.07 11.87 -10.18
CA GLU A 96 1.50 12.79 -11.18
C GLU A 96 1.10 14.17 -10.60
N ARG A 97 1.38 14.42 -9.31
CA ARG A 97 0.99 15.64 -8.57
C ARG A 97 -0.51 15.91 -8.60
N ARG A 98 -1.33 14.86 -8.67
CA ARG A 98 -2.78 14.98 -8.63
C ARG A 98 -3.22 15.38 -7.23
N HIS A 99 -4.21 16.25 -7.14
CA HIS A 99 -4.86 16.57 -5.86
C HIS A 99 -5.55 15.31 -5.29
N PRO A 100 -5.51 15.02 -3.98
CA PRO A 100 -5.95 13.74 -3.39
C PRO A 100 -7.43 13.43 -3.66
N VAL A 101 -8.30 14.45 -3.64
CA VAL A 101 -9.72 14.24 -3.96
C VAL A 101 -9.90 13.88 -5.44
N ASP A 102 -9.12 14.48 -6.34
CA ASP A 102 -9.14 14.10 -7.75
C ASP A 102 -8.50 12.73 -7.99
N ALA A 103 -7.60 12.30 -7.10
CA ALA A 103 -7.02 10.95 -7.13
C ALA A 103 -8.05 9.88 -6.83
N ILE A 104 -8.89 10.03 -5.80
CA ILE A 104 -9.95 9.04 -5.52
C ILE A 104 -11.01 9.02 -6.61
N ARG A 105 -11.35 10.18 -7.20
CA ARG A 105 -12.26 10.28 -8.36
C ARG A 105 -11.68 9.63 -9.60
N TYR A 106 -10.40 9.85 -9.88
CA TYR A 106 -9.69 9.16 -10.97
C TYR A 106 -9.64 7.65 -10.72
N CYS A 107 -9.46 7.23 -9.47
CA CYS A 107 -9.45 5.82 -9.10
C CYS A 107 -10.79 5.10 -9.41
N ARG A 108 -11.90 5.83 -9.53
CA ARG A 108 -13.18 5.30 -9.99
C ARG A 108 -13.16 4.78 -11.44
N SER A 109 -12.22 5.26 -12.26
CA SER A 109 -12.10 4.83 -13.66
C SER A 109 -11.47 3.44 -13.83
N PHE A 110 -10.89 2.86 -12.78
CA PHE A 110 -10.29 1.53 -12.86
C PHE A 110 -11.39 0.45 -12.89
N PRO A 111 -11.29 -0.55 -13.79
CA PRO A 111 -12.26 -1.63 -13.87
C PRO A 111 -12.18 -2.55 -12.65
N TYR A 112 -13.18 -3.43 -12.53
CA TYR A 112 -13.15 -4.54 -11.58
C TYR A 112 -11.86 -5.36 -11.67
N ASP A 113 -11.30 -5.64 -10.51
CA ASP A 113 -10.11 -6.47 -10.31
C ASP A 113 -10.39 -7.49 -9.20
N GLU A 114 -9.98 -8.74 -9.40
CA GLU A 114 -10.30 -9.84 -8.48
C GLU A 114 -9.68 -9.69 -7.08
N TYR A 115 -8.63 -8.88 -6.94
CA TYR A 115 -7.96 -8.66 -5.65
C TYR A 115 -8.51 -7.42 -4.94
N SER A 116 -8.61 -6.31 -5.68
CA SER A 116 -8.95 -4.98 -5.16
C SER A 116 -10.42 -4.60 -5.27
N GLY A 117 -11.22 -5.37 -6.01
CA GLY A 117 -12.57 -4.97 -6.37
C GLY A 117 -12.55 -3.77 -7.32
N TRP A 118 -13.53 -2.90 -7.18
CA TRP A 118 -13.61 -1.61 -7.87
C TRP A 118 -14.41 -0.61 -7.05
N ILE A 119 -14.48 0.62 -7.55
CA ILE A 119 -15.48 1.59 -7.14
C ILE A 119 -16.52 1.59 -8.25
N GLU A 120 -17.81 1.37 -7.93
CA GLU A 120 -18.86 1.48 -8.93
C GLU A 120 -18.81 2.85 -9.65
N PRO A 121 -19.03 2.91 -10.97
CA PRO A 121 -19.02 4.17 -11.72
C PRO A 121 -19.95 5.25 -11.15
N ASP A 122 -21.08 4.81 -10.61
CA ASP A 122 -22.11 5.67 -10.02
C ASP A 122 -22.07 5.68 -8.48
N ALA A 123 -21.01 5.13 -7.86
CA ALA A 123 -20.86 5.17 -6.40
C ALA A 123 -20.94 6.62 -5.90
N PRO A 124 -21.80 6.93 -4.92
CA PRO A 124 -21.87 8.27 -4.38
C PRO A 124 -20.55 8.62 -3.67
N GLU A 125 -20.14 9.88 -3.81
CA GLU A 125 -19.05 10.43 -3.00
C GLU A 125 -19.59 10.87 -1.65
N GLY A 126 -19.06 10.27 -0.58
CA GLY A 126 -19.39 10.63 0.80
C GLY A 126 -18.40 11.64 1.37
N ILE A 127 -18.79 12.31 2.46
CA ILE A 127 -17.92 13.19 3.25
C ILE A 127 -18.06 12.81 4.72
N ALA A 128 -16.93 12.62 5.40
CA ALA A 128 -16.86 12.45 6.84
C ALA A 128 -16.12 13.63 7.50
N PRO A 129 -16.45 14.02 8.75
CA PRO A 129 -15.82 15.16 9.41
C PRO A 129 -14.32 15.00 9.67
N SER A 130 -13.83 13.76 9.76
CA SER A 130 -12.41 13.42 9.91
C SER A 130 -12.15 11.97 9.49
N LEU A 131 -10.88 11.59 9.38
CA LEU A 131 -10.51 10.18 9.20
C LEU A 131 -10.90 9.32 10.41
N ALA A 132 -10.88 9.87 11.62
CA ALA A 132 -11.30 9.15 12.82
C ALA A 132 -12.78 8.76 12.76
N GLU A 133 -13.67 9.68 12.35
CA GLU A 133 -15.09 9.39 12.15
C GLU A 133 -15.31 8.32 11.07
N LEU A 134 -14.51 8.35 10.00
CA LEU A 134 -14.58 7.32 8.95
C LEU A 134 -14.08 5.95 9.45
N ARG A 135 -13.06 5.92 10.32
CA ARG A 135 -12.57 4.70 11.01
C ARG A 135 -13.64 4.10 11.90
N GLU A 136 -14.34 4.91 12.69
CA GLU A 136 -15.48 4.46 13.51
C GLU A 136 -16.59 3.86 12.62
N ALA A 137 -16.93 4.51 11.50
CA ALA A 137 -17.91 3.96 10.55
C ALA A 137 -17.44 2.64 9.91
N ALA A 138 -16.14 2.48 9.68
CA ALA A 138 -15.53 1.24 9.21
C ALA A 138 -15.42 0.16 10.30
N ASN A 139 -15.69 0.54 11.55
CA ASN A 139 -15.34 -0.19 12.76
C ASN A 139 -13.84 -0.57 12.79
N GLU A 140 -12.91 0.21 12.22
CA GLU A 140 -11.47 -0.10 12.27
C GLU A 140 -10.84 0.26 13.61
#